data_AF-A0A5K0ZIM8-F1
#
_entry.id   AF-A0A5K0ZIM8-F1
#
_cell.length_a   1.000
_cell.length_b   1.000
_cell.length_c   1.000
_cell.angle_alpha   90.00
_cell.angle_beta   90.00
_cell.angle_gamma   90.00
#
_symmetry.space_group_name_H-M   'P 1'
#
loop_
_entity.id
_entity.type
_entity.pdbx_description
1 polymer ?
#
loop_
_entity_poly.entity_id
_entity_poly.type
_entity_poly.pdbx_seq_one_letter_code
_entity_poly.pdbx_strand_id
1 'polypeptide(L)'
;AVSNLCLHKMGGSLYDRIMKECESHISATLESLVGQSPDLVVFLSLVEKCWQDHCDQMLMIRSIALYLDRTYVRQTANVRSLWDMGLQLFRKHLSLCREVEHKTVTGLLRLIEKE
;
A
#
# COMPACT_ATOMS: atom_id res chain seq x y z
N ALA A 1 9.08 -20.68 -9.52
CA ALA A 1 9.20 -19.56 -10.48
C ALA A 1 9.96 -18.37 -9.88
N VAL A 2 9.46 -17.75 -8.80
CA VAL A 2 10.12 -16.60 -8.14
C VAL A 2 11.52 -16.93 -7.60
N SER A 3 11.70 -18.15 -7.05
CA SER A 3 13.01 -18.65 -6.61
C SER A 3 14.04 -18.66 -7.76
N ASN A 4 13.67 -19.16 -8.94
CA ASN A 4 14.57 -19.21 -10.11
C ASN A 4 14.97 -17.80 -10.59
N LEU A 5 14.04 -16.85 -10.62
CA LEU A 5 14.36 -15.47 -11.01
C LEU A 5 15.37 -14.81 -10.06
N CYS A 6 15.21 -15.03 -8.74
CA CYS A 6 16.14 -14.50 -7.76
C CYS A 6 17.52 -15.20 -7.82
N LEU A 7 17.54 -16.51 -8.07
CA LEU A 7 18.77 -17.30 -8.26
C LEU A 7 19.60 -16.82 -9.47
N HIS A 8 18.95 -16.26 -10.49
CA HIS A 8 19.60 -15.70 -11.68
C HIS A 8 19.91 -14.20 -11.57
N LYS A 9 20.06 -13.65 -10.37
CA LYS A 9 20.38 -12.22 -10.10
C LYS A 9 19.32 -11.22 -10.60
N MET A 10 18.09 -11.65 -10.88
CA MET A 10 17.00 -10.75 -11.31
C MET A 10 16.12 -10.24 -10.14
N GLY A 11 16.59 -10.38 -8.89
CA GLY A 11 15.85 -9.95 -7.70
C GLY A 11 15.46 -8.47 -7.72
N GLY A 12 16.38 -7.58 -8.11
CA GLY A 12 16.09 -6.14 -8.23
C GLY A 12 15.02 -5.82 -9.26
N SER A 13 15.12 -6.36 -10.47
CA SER A 13 14.11 -6.16 -11.52
C SER A 13 12.72 -6.67 -11.13
N LEU A 14 12.66 -7.80 -10.40
CA LEU A 14 11.39 -8.30 -9.87
C LEU A 14 10.84 -7.37 -8.78
N TYR A 15 11.68 -6.88 -7.86
CA TYR A 15 11.28 -5.92 -6.84
C TYR A 15 10.71 -4.63 -7.46
N ASP A 16 11.40 -4.07 -8.45
CA ASP A 16 10.99 -2.85 -9.13
C ASP A 16 9.64 -3.02 -9.86
N ARG A 17 9.42 -4.17 -10.48
CA ARG A 17 8.13 -4.50 -11.11
C ARG A 17 7.01 -4.60 -10.09
N ILE A 18 7.22 -5.33 -8.99
CA ILE A 18 6.22 -5.43 -7.91
C ILE A 18 5.90 -4.03 -7.38
N MET A 19 6.92 -3.22 -7.09
CA MET A 19 6.75 -1.85 -6.62
C MET A 19 5.92 -1.01 -7.60
N LYS A 20 6.22 -1.06 -8.90
CA LYS A 20 5.50 -0.32 -9.92
C LYS A 20 4.02 -0.73 -10.03
N GLU A 21 3.72 -2.02 -10.01
CA GLU A 21 2.35 -2.52 -10.06
C GLU A 21 1.58 -2.15 -8.79
N CYS A 22 2.19 -2.30 -7.61
CA CYS A 22 1.62 -1.83 -6.36
C CYS A 22 1.35 -0.33 -6.39
N GLU A 23 2.29 0.48 -6.87
CA GLU A 23 2.15 1.93 -6.95
C GLU A 23 0.98 2.34 -7.84
N SER A 24 0.87 1.75 -9.03
CA SER A 24 -0.24 2.01 -9.95
C SER A 24 -1.59 1.63 -9.34
N HIS A 25 -1.67 0.47 -8.67
CA HIS A 25 -2.90 0.02 -8.05
C HIS A 25 -3.32 0.93 -6.88
N ILE A 26 -2.38 1.28 -6.00
CA ILE A 26 -2.63 2.15 -4.84
C ILE A 26 -3.11 3.53 -5.29
N SER A 27 -2.47 4.14 -6.30
CA SER A 27 -2.88 5.44 -6.84
C SER A 27 -4.32 5.41 -7.33
N ALA A 28 -4.66 4.41 -8.16
CA ALA A 28 -6.00 4.27 -8.71
C ALA A 28 -7.06 4.03 -7.63
N THR A 29 -6.76 3.19 -6.63
CA THR A 29 -7.69 2.89 -5.53
C THR A 29 -7.94 4.13 -4.68
N LEU A 30 -6.91 4.91 -4.34
CA LEU A 30 -7.09 6.15 -3.57
C LEU A 30 -7.82 7.23 -4.36
N GLU A 31 -7.52 7.37 -5.66
CA GLU A 31 -8.26 8.27 -6.55
C GLU A 31 -9.75 7.89 -6.63
N SER A 32 -10.08 6.60 -6.58
CA SER A 32 -11.47 6.15 -6.58
C SER A 32 -12.27 6.57 -5.35
N LEU A 33 -11.61 6.96 -4.24
CA LEU A 33 -12.27 7.44 -3.03
C LEU A 33 -12.72 8.90 -3.13
N VAL A 34 -12.17 9.68 -4.07
CA VAL A 34 -12.51 11.08 -4.29
C VAL A 34 -14.00 11.20 -4.62
N GLY A 35 -14.73 12.06 -3.90
CA GLY A 35 -16.15 12.31 -4.15
C GLY A 35 -17.13 11.20 -3.74
N GLN A 36 -16.69 10.09 -3.13
CA GLN A 36 -17.56 8.94 -2.83
C GLN A 36 -18.75 9.24 -1.90
N SER A 37 -18.57 10.05 -0.85
CA SER A 37 -19.65 10.39 0.09
C SER A 37 -19.38 11.69 0.85
N PRO A 38 -20.37 12.57 1.04
CA PRO A 38 -20.26 13.73 1.94
C PRO A 38 -20.38 13.35 3.43
N ASP A 39 -20.97 12.19 3.74
CA ASP A 39 -21.04 11.68 5.11
C ASP A 39 -19.67 11.12 5.53
N LEU A 40 -19.07 11.72 6.54
CA LEU A 40 -17.73 11.35 7.01
C LEU A 40 -17.68 9.96 7.62
N VAL A 41 -18.75 9.46 8.24
CA VAL A 41 -18.77 8.10 8.81
C VAL A 41 -18.78 7.07 7.69
N VAL A 42 -19.64 7.27 6.68
CA VAL A 42 -19.68 6.42 5.49
C VAL A 42 -18.33 6.50 4.75
N PHE A 43 -17.80 7.70 4.56
CA PHE A 43 -16.51 7.89 3.91
C PHE A 43 -15.38 7.15 4.63
N LEU A 44 -15.30 7.24 5.97
CA LEU A 44 -14.29 6.53 6.76
C LEU A 44 -14.39 5.01 6.60
N SER A 45 -15.60 4.44 6.51
CA SER A 45 -15.77 2.99 6.27
C SER A 45 -15.21 2.55 4.91
N LEU A 46 -15.26 3.43 3.89
CA LEU A 46 -14.65 3.16 2.58
C LEU A 46 -13.13 3.22 2.65
N VAL A 47 -12.58 4.18 3.40
CA VAL A 47 -11.13 4.29 3.63
C VAL A 47 -10.61 3.08 4.42
N GLU A 48 -11.34 2.66 5.45
CA GLU A 48 -11.03 1.47 6.24
C GLU A 48 -10.99 0.22 5.35
N LYS A 49 -12.04 0.00 4.54
CA LYS A 49 -12.09 -1.13 3.60
C LYS A 49 -10.91 -1.09 2.63
N CYS A 50 -10.64 0.06 2.03
CA CYS A 50 -9.49 0.24 1.12
C CYS A 50 -8.16 -0.11 1.80
N TRP A 51 -7.98 0.26 3.07
CA TRP A 51 -6.79 -0.06 3.83
C TRP A 51 -6.67 -1.55 4.18
N GLN A 52 -7.78 -2.18 4.59
CA GLN A 52 -7.82 -3.62 4.88
C GLN A 52 -7.51 -4.44 3.63
N ASP A 53 -8.16 -4.12 2.50
CA ASP A 53 -7.91 -4.76 1.21
C ASP A 53 -6.44 -4.62 0.79
N HIS A 54 -5.84 -3.43 0.99
CA HIS A 54 -4.41 -3.21 0.74
C HIS A 54 -3.53 -4.11 1.62
N CYS A 55 -3.80 -4.20 2.93
CA CYS A 55 -3.04 -5.04 3.85
C CYS A 55 -3.08 -6.51 3.42
N ASP A 56 -4.26 -7.03 3.10
CA ASP A 56 -4.45 -8.43 2.68
C ASP A 56 -3.73 -8.74 1.37
N GLN A 57 -3.84 -7.83 0.38
CA GLN A 57 -3.12 -7.95 -0.88
C GLN A 57 -1.60 -7.93 -0.68
N MET A 58 -1.07 -7.05 0.18
CA MET A 58 0.36 -6.98 0.47
C MET A 58 0.87 -8.23 1.19
N LEU A 59 0.09 -8.81 2.10
CA LEU A 59 0.40 -10.10 2.73
C LEU A 59 0.44 -11.23 1.70
N MET A 60 -0.51 -11.26 0.76
CA MET A 60 -0.54 -12.23 -0.34
C MET A 60 0.69 -12.08 -1.24
N ILE A 61 1.00 -10.87 -1.70
CA ILE A 61 2.20 -10.58 -2.52
C ILE A 61 3.46 -11.04 -1.79
N ARG A 62 3.58 -10.72 -0.50
CA ARG A 62 4.72 -11.15 0.33
C ARG A 62 4.83 -12.67 0.41
N SER A 63 3.71 -13.39 0.56
CA SER A 63 3.72 -14.85 0.60
C SER A 63 4.21 -15.48 -0.71
N ILE A 64 3.80 -14.92 -1.86
CA ILE A 64 4.21 -15.37 -3.20
C ILE A 64 5.69 -15.02 -3.44
N ALA A 65 6.11 -13.83 -3.02
CA ALA A 65 7.46 -13.31 -3.21
C ALA A 65 8.36 -13.51 -1.98
N LEU A 66 8.08 -14.50 -1.13
CA LEU A 66 8.76 -14.69 0.16
C LEU A 66 10.28 -14.84 0.03
N TYR A 67 10.74 -15.51 -1.03
CA TYR A 67 12.17 -15.68 -1.29
C TYR A 67 12.84 -14.33 -1.56
N LEU A 68 12.21 -13.45 -2.35
CA LEU A 68 12.71 -12.09 -2.62
C LEU A 68 12.79 -11.28 -1.31
N ASP A 69 11.71 -11.32 -0.51
CA ASP A 69 11.61 -10.58 0.77
C ASP A 69 12.64 -11.06 1.81
N ARG A 70 12.97 -12.36 1.84
CA ARG A 70 13.92 -12.92 2.81
C ARG A 70 15.37 -12.93 2.36
N THR A 71 15.66 -12.86 1.06
CA THR A 71 17.05 -12.96 0.55
C THR A 71 17.53 -11.64 -0.02
N TYR A 72 16.88 -11.12 -1.06
CA TYR A 72 17.31 -9.90 -1.75
C TYR A 72 17.27 -8.67 -0.83
N VAL A 73 16.18 -8.50 -0.06
CA VAL A 73 16.03 -7.38 0.88
C VAL A 73 17.08 -7.44 1.99
N ARG A 74 17.37 -8.63 2.54
CA ARG A 74 18.38 -8.79 3.61
C ARG A 74 19.81 -8.58 3.11
N GLN A 75 20.08 -8.90 1.85
CA GLN A 75 21.41 -8.84 1.26
C GLN A 75 21.73 -7.48 0.60
N THR A 76 20.71 -6.66 0.31
CA THR A 76 20.87 -5.39 -0.38
C THR A 76 20.57 -4.24 0.56
N ALA A 77 21.60 -3.48 0.93
CA ALA A 77 21.43 -2.30 1.78
C ALA A 77 20.46 -1.29 1.13
N ASN A 78 19.66 -0.61 1.96
CA ASN A 78 18.66 0.39 1.56
C ASN A 78 17.45 -0.13 0.76
N VAL A 79 17.31 -1.43 0.55
CA VAL A 79 16.06 -2.01 0.02
C VAL A 79 15.11 -2.32 1.17
N ARG A 80 13.84 -1.94 1.01
CA ARG A 80 12.79 -2.15 2.02
C ARG A 80 12.13 -3.51 1.85
N SER A 81 11.60 -4.07 2.93
CA SER A 81 10.71 -5.23 2.84
C SER A 81 9.52 -4.90 1.93
N LEU A 82 8.89 -5.91 1.34
CA LEU A 82 7.71 -5.69 0.50
C LEU A 82 6.59 -5.02 1.29
N TRP A 83 6.46 -5.37 2.57
CA TRP A 83 5.51 -4.73 3.48
C TRP A 83 5.79 -3.23 3.64
N ASP A 84 7.02 -2.87 4.01
CA ASP A 84 7.40 -1.47 4.22
C ASP A 84 7.32 -0.65 2.92
N MET A 85 7.60 -1.28 1.78
CA MET A 85 7.42 -0.69 0.46
C MET A 85 5.93 -0.35 0.21
N GLY A 86 5.02 -1.29 0.46
CA GLY A 86 3.58 -1.06 0.34
C GLY A 86 3.08 0.06 1.25
N LEU A 87 3.50 0.06 2.53
CA LEU A 87 3.16 1.11 3.49
C LEU A 87 3.61 2.50 3.02
N GLN A 88 4.84 2.62 2.51
CA GLN A 88 5.36 3.90 2.03
C GLN A 88 4.63 4.40 0.78
N LEU A 89 4.30 3.50 -0.16
CA LEU A 89 3.52 3.85 -1.34
C LEU A 89 2.12 4.33 -0.93
N PHE A 90 1.43 3.61 -0.05
CA PHE A 90 0.10 4.00 0.42
C PHE A 90 0.12 5.37 1.08
N ARG A 91 1.07 5.61 2.01
CA ARG A 91 1.25 6.92 2.64
C ARG A 91 1.52 8.03 1.62
N LYS A 92 2.44 7.80 0.67
CA LYS A 92 2.79 8.77 -0.37
C LYS A 92 1.56 9.16 -1.17
N HIS A 93 0.83 8.18 -1.70
CA HIS A 93 -0.33 8.45 -2.56
C HIS A 93 -1.51 9.02 -1.79
N LEU A 94 -1.72 8.62 -0.53
CA LEU A 94 -2.75 9.24 0.31
C LEU A 94 -2.49 10.75 0.48
N SER A 95 -1.24 11.15 0.71
CA SER A 95 -0.87 12.57 0.82
C SER A 95 -0.96 13.36 -0.49
N LEU A 96 -0.97 12.67 -1.63
CA LEU A 96 -1.22 13.29 -2.94
C LEU A 96 -2.72 13.49 -3.18
N CYS A 97 -3.56 12.62 -2.63
CA CYS A 97 -5.02 12.73 -2.66
C CYS A 97 -5.55 13.65 -1.55
N ARG A 98 -5.33 14.97 -1.69
CA ARG A 98 -5.65 15.98 -0.66
C ARG A 98 -7.07 15.91 -0.11
N GLU A 99 -8.08 15.66 -0.95
CA GLU A 99 -9.47 15.52 -0.49
C GLU A 99 -9.61 14.32 0.45
N VAL A 100 -9.06 13.17 0.03
CA VAL A 100 -9.14 11.92 0.79
C VAL A 100 -8.44 12.09 2.13
N GLU A 101 -7.21 12.59 2.13
CA GLU A 101 -6.44 12.88 3.34
C GLU A 101 -7.21 13.82 4.29
N HIS A 102 -7.71 14.95 3.77
CA HIS A 102 -8.42 15.93 4.58
C HIS A 102 -9.70 15.37 5.20
N LYS A 103 -10.50 14.63 4.43
CA LYS A 103 -11.75 14.02 4.92
C LYS A 103 -11.48 12.90 5.92
N THR A 104 -10.43 12.10 5.71
CA THR A 104 -10.02 11.06 6.67
C THR A 104 -9.62 11.69 8.00
N VAL A 105 -8.73 12.69 7.99
CA VAL A 105 -8.30 13.37 9.23
C VAL A 105 -9.49 14.04 9.93
N THR A 106 -10.31 14.79 9.19
CA THR A 106 -11.48 15.48 9.75
C THR A 106 -12.49 14.50 10.32
N GLY A 107 -12.75 13.40 9.62
CA GLY A 107 -13.65 12.35 10.09
C GLY A 107 -13.17 11.72 11.39
N LEU A 108 -11.89 11.35 11.46
CA LEU A 108 -11.30 10.73 12.66
C LEU A 108 -11.34 11.68 13.87
N LEU A 109 -10.97 12.94 13.69
CA LEU A 109 -11.04 13.94 14.75
C LEU A 109 -12.47 14.12 15.28
N ARG A 110 -13.47 14.17 14.39
CA ARG A 110 -14.89 14.26 14.78
C ARG A 110 -15.41 13.03 15.50
N LEU A 111 -14.86 11.84 15.24
CA LEU A 111 -15.22 10.64 16.00
C LEU A 111 -14.66 10.74 17.43
N ILE A 112 -13.39 11.15 17.58
CA ILE A 112 -12.76 11.35 18.88
C ILE A 112 -13.48 12.44 19.70
N GLU A 113 -13.89 13.55 19.08
CA GLU A 113 -14.65 14.61 19.76
C GLU A 113 -16.03 14.17 20.27
N LYS A 114 -16.57 13.06 19.77
CA LYS A 114 -17.87 12.51 20.16
C LYS A 114 -17.76 11.38 21.19
N GLU A 115 -16.56 10.89 21.49
CA GLU A 115 -16.29 9.95 22.58
C GLU A 115 -16.36 10.65 23.94
#